data_AF-A0A4Q0VKL3-F1
#
_entry.id   AF-A0A4Q0VKL3-F1
#
_cell.length_a   1.000
_cell.length_b   1.000
_cell.length_c   1.000
_cell.angle_alpha   90.00
_cell.angle_beta   90.00
_cell.angle_gamma   90.00
#
_symmetry.space_group_name_H-M   'P 1'
#
loop_
_entity.id
_entity.type
_entity.pdbx_description
1 polymer ?
#
loop_
_entity_poly.entity_id
_entity_poly.type
_entity_poly.pdbx_seq_one_letter_code
_entity_poly.pdbx_strand_id
1 'polypeptide(L)'
;MKIGKLILAGVTGVLLVGGLTTTASASSMKKGTPKVLRGTWYTKYHKMKQPKGYHRYQIRVKKHVAWMYDLIYNKHKKITTNTANFGIDKGLHYKKVTKNKYQVWGHAWNDTTTKHYTFTLSKHNKKVKVWQKTGHHNKYWDTFYK
;
A
#
# COMPACT_ATOMS: atom_id res chain seq x y z
N MET A 1 56.24 44.90 41.09
CA MET A 1 54.92 45.22 40.49
C MET A 1 54.52 44.10 39.55
N LYS A 2 53.54 43.28 39.92
CA LYS A 2 53.02 42.22 39.06
C LYS A 2 51.51 42.38 38.91
N ILE A 3 51.14 42.42 37.65
CA ILE A 3 49.88 42.75 37.01
C ILE A 3 48.78 41.80 37.47
N GLY A 4 47.71 42.38 38.03
CA GLY A 4 46.44 41.68 38.21
C GLY A 4 45.81 41.34 36.86
N LYS A 5 45.32 40.11 36.72
CA LYS A 5 44.41 39.72 35.65
C LYS A 5 43.24 38.96 36.25
N LEU A 6 42.17 39.72 36.40
CA LEU A 6 40.80 39.30 36.49
C LEU A 6 40.38 38.85 35.09
N ILE A 7 40.11 37.56 34.87
CA ILE A 7 39.32 37.10 33.72
C ILE A 7 38.36 36.01 34.20
N LEU A 8 37.15 36.48 34.51
CA LEU A 8 35.92 35.73 34.50
C LEU A 8 35.47 35.60 33.05
N ALA A 9 35.47 34.39 32.49
CA ALA A 9 34.72 34.07 31.28
C ALA A 9 34.47 32.56 31.25
N GLY A 10 33.34 32.16 31.83
CA GLY A 10 32.80 30.81 31.67
C GLY A 10 32.51 30.56 30.19
N VAL A 11 33.38 29.79 29.56
CA VAL A 11 33.19 29.32 28.19
C VAL A 11 32.08 28.26 28.21
N THR A 12 30.87 28.72 27.90
CA THR A 12 29.93 28.08 26.97
C THR A 12 30.18 26.60 26.71
N GLY A 13 29.65 25.75 27.60
CA GLY A 13 29.46 24.32 27.35
C GLY A 13 28.37 24.09 26.31
N VAL A 14 28.70 24.27 25.03
CA VAL A 14 27.91 23.76 23.91
C VAL A 14 28.54 22.43 23.51
N LEU A 15 27.99 21.33 24.04
CA LEU A 15 28.20 19.91 23.66
C LEU A 15 27.54 19.12 24.80
N LEU A 16 26.32 18.60 24.72
CA LEU A 16 25.87 17.57 23.80
C LEU A 16 24.34 17.63 23.73
N VAL A 17 23.80 18.38 22.78
CA VAL A 17 22.47 18.06 22.24
C VAL A 17 22.67 16.79 21.42
N GLY A 18 22.73 15.64 22.11
CA GLY A 18 22.60 14.31 21.53
C GLY A 18 21.17 14.08 21.06
N GLY A 19 20.66 15.02 20.26
CA GLY A 19 19.45 14.84 19.48
C GLY A 19 19.77 13.76 18.47
N LEU A 20 19.39 12.53 18.81
CA LEU A 20 19.24 11.42 17.90
C LEU A 20 18.60 11.98 16.64
N THR A 21 19.40 12.19 15.60
CA THR A 21 18.91 12.34 14.25
C THR A 21 18.32 10.98 13.90
N THR A 22 17.06 10.77 14.29
CA THR A 22 16.24 9.70 13.77
C THR A 22 16.09 10.02 12.30
N THR A 23 17.07 9.62 11.51
CA THR A 23 16.96 9.55 10.06
C THR A 23 15.77 8.64 9.83
N ALA A 24 14.64 9.25 9.46
CA ALA A 24 13.46 8.51 9.06
C ALA A 24 13.93 7.56 7.97
N SER A 25 13.98 6.26 8.26
CA SER A 25 14.41 5.25 7.32
C SER A 25 13.53 5.38 6.09
N ALA A 26 14.07 6.02 5.04
CA ALA A 26 13.38 6.17 3.78
C ALA A 26 13.12 4.75 3.28
N SER A 27 11.87 4.29 3.36
CA SER A 27 11.55 2.92 2.97
C SER A 27 12.02 2.71 1.54
N SER A 28 13.06 1.90 1.37
CA SER A 28 13.64 1.63 0.07
C SER A 28 12.59 1.08 -0.89
N MET A 29 12.61 1.61 -2.10
CA MET A 29 11.78 1.13 -3.20
C MET A 29 12.25 -0.27 -3.60
N LYS A 30 11.34 -1.22 -3.72
CA LYS A 30 11.65 -2.62 -4.05
C LYS A 30 10.87 -3.06 -5.28
N LYS A 31 11.51 -3.85 -6.15
CA LYS A 31 10.86 -4.46 -7.31
C LYS A 31 9.83 -5.53 -6.86
N GLY A 32 8.71 -5.60 -7.57
CA GLY A 32 7.62 -6.54 -7.37
C GLY A 32 6.62 -6.14 -6.29
N THR A 33 6.01 -7.14 -5.64
CA THR A 33 5.03 -6.96 -4.54
C THR A 33 5.60 -7.40 -3.18
N PRO A 34 5.12 -6.81 -2.06
CA PRO A 34 5.42 -7.30 -0.72
C PRO A 34 4.99 -8.77 -0.56
N LYS A 35 5.87 -9.61 0.00
CA LYS A 35 5.57 -11.04 0.24
C LYS A 35 4.27 -11.24 1.03
N VAL A 36 4.01 -10.40 2.03
CA VAL A 36 2.80 -10.46 2.88
C VAL A 36 1.49 -10.23 2.12
N LEU A 37 1.53 -9.49 1.01
CA LEU A 37 0.35 -9.25 0.18
C LEU A 37 0.07 -10.40 -0.81
N ARG A 38 1.04 -11.27 -1.09
CA ARG A 38 0.91 -12.31 -2.12
C ARG A 38 -0.18 -13.32 -1.78
N GLY A 39 -0.84 -13.84 -2.80
CA GLY A 39 -1.98 -14.74 -2.69
C GLY A 39 -3.25 -14.10 -3.25
N THR A 40 -4.38 -14.72 -2.93
CA THR A 40 -5.69 -14.30 -3.41
C THR A 40 -6.49 -13.72 -2.25
N TRP A 41 -7.08 -12.56 -2.47
CA TRP A 41 -7.93 -11.88 -1.51
C TRP A 41 -9.31 -11.68 -2.13
N TYR A 42 -10.33 -11.68 -1.30
CA TYR A 42 -11.70 -11.51 -1.76
C TYR A 42 -12.49 -10.56 -0.88
N THR A 43 -13.41 -9.81 -1.46
CA THR A 43 -14.42 -9.11 -0.67
C THR A 43 -15.48 -10.09 -0.14
N LYS A 44 -16.40 -9.57 0.67
CA LYS A 44 -17.67 -10.27 0.90
C LYS A 44 -18.51 -10.25 -0.38
N TYR A 45 -19.56 -11.06 -0.43
CA TYR A 45 -20.51 -10.98 -1.54
C TYR A 45 -21.35 -9.70 -1.42
N HIS A 46 -21.49 -8.97 -2.53
CA HIS A 46 -22.34 -7.79 -2.66
C HIS A 46 -23.54 -8.16 -3.53
N LYS A 47 -24.74 -8.04 -2.98
CA LYS A 47 -25.96 -8.24 -3.77
C LYS A 47 -26.18 -7.01 -4.64
N MET A 48 -26.14 -7.19 -5.96
CA MET A 48 -26.34 -6.13 -6.94
C MET A 48 -27.77 -6.19 -7.50
N LYS A 49 -28.38 -5.03 -7.69
CA LYS A 49 -29.71 -4.92 -8.30
C LYS A 49 -29.62 -5.09 -9.82
N GLN A 50 -28.59 -4.53 -10.45
CA GLN A 50 -28.31 -4.66 -11.89
C GLN A 50 -26.79 -4.70 -12.15
N PRO A 51 -26.28 -5.65 -12.96
CA PRO A 51 -26.97 -6.89 -13.32
C PRO A 51 -27.35 -7.67 -12.04
N LYS A 52 -28.52 -8.32 -12.04
CA LYS A 52 -29.03 -9.01 -10.85
C LYS A 52 -28.12 -10.18 -10.50
N GLY A 53 -27.54 -10.17 -9.31
CA GLY A 53 -26.62 -11.23 -8.89
C GLY A 53 -25.85 -10.88 -7.63
N TYR A 54 -24.87 -11.70 -7.32
CA TYR A 54 -23.91 -11.43 -6.25
C TYR A 54 -22.55 -11.17 -6.87
N HIS A 55 -21.93 -10.04 -6.54
CA HIS A 55 -20.59 -9.70 -6.99
C HIS A 55 -19.61 -9.96 -5.86
N ARG A 56 -18.39 -10.36 -6.20
CA ARG A 56 -17.28 -10.47 -5.25
C ARG A 56 -16.02 -10.04 -5.97
N TYR A 57 -15.37 -9.00 -5.47
CA TYR A 57 -14.09 -8.60 -6.02
C TYR A 57 -13.01 -9.54 -5.50
N GLN A 58 -12.12 -9.94 -6.40
CA GLN A 58 -10.95 -10.76 -6.10
C GLN A 58 -9.69 -9.99 -6.47
N ILE A 59 -8.73 -9.90 -5.56
CA ILE A 59 -7.37 -9.40 -5.88
C ILE A 59 -6.40 -10.57 -5.83
N ARG A 60 -5.73 -10.83 -6.96
CA ARG A 60 -4.62 -11.79 -7.06
C ARG A 60 -3.30 -11.04 -7.07
N VAL A 61 -2.49 -11.27 -6.04
CA VAL A 61 -1.17 -10.66 -5.89
C VAL A 61 -0.09 -11.74 -6.05
N LYS A 62 0.72 -11.64 -7.10
CA LYS A 62 1.94 -12.43 -7.33
C LYS A 62 3.17 -11.53 -7.22
N LYS A 63 4.38 -12.08 -7.34
CA LYS A 63 5.63 -11.32 -7.23
C LYS A 63 5.68 -10.11 -8.18
N HIS A 64 5.19 -10.25 -9.41
CA HIS A 64 5.28 -9.22 -10.46
C HIS A 64 3.90 -8.73 -10.94
N VAL A 65 2.83 -9.16 -10.29
CA VAL A 65 1.46 -8.90 -10.76
C VAL A 65 0.55 -8.60 -9.57
N ALA A 66 -0.34 -7.63 -9.72
CA ALA A 66 -1.45 -7.35 -8.83
C ALA A 66 -2.70 -7.10 -9.69
N TRP A 67 -3.50 -8.15 -9.90
CA TRP A 67 -4.73 -8.09 -10.68
C TRP A 67 -5.96 -8.10 -9.79
N MET A 68 -7.01 -7.43 -10.27
CA MET A 68 -8.31 -7.43 -9.65
C MET A 68 -9.37 -7.87 -10.66
N TYR A 69 -10.23 -8.76 -10.19
CA TYR A 69 -11.35 -9.32 -10.93
C TYR A 69 -12.65 -8.95 -10.24
N ASP A 70 -13.68 -8.68 -11.01
CA ASP A 70 -15.05 -8.78 -10.52
C ASP A 70 -15.60 -10.15 -10.90
N LEU A 71 -16.02 -10.89 -9.89
CA LEU A 71 -16.60 -12.22 -10.04
C LEU A 71 -18.10 -12.09 -9.81
N ILE A 72 -18.88 -12.40 -10.84
CA ILE A 72 -20.34 -12.37 -10.81
C ILE A 72 -20.83 -13.79 -10.52
N TYR A 73 -21.78 -13.88 -9.59
CA TYR A 73 -22.36 -15.12 -9.13
C TYR A 73 -23.88 -15.09 -9.21
N ASN A 74 -24.46 -16.27 -9.44
CA ASN A 74 -25.90 -16.48 -9.29
C ASN A 74 -26.31 -16.60 -7.81
N LYS A 75 -27.62 -16.79 -7.56
CA LYS A 75 -28.19 -16.95 -6.21
C LYS A 75 -27.63 -18.13 -5.42
N HIS A 76 -27.05 -19.13 -6.09
CA HIS A 76 -26.43 -20.31 -5.49
C HIS A 76 -24.90 -20.17 -5.32
N LYS A 77 -24.36 -18.94 -5.47
CA LYS A 77 -22.93 -18.65 -5.37
C LYS A 77 -22.05 -19.47 -6.33
N LYS A 78 -22.60 -19.87 -7.49
CA LYS A 78 -21.81 -20.37 -8.62
C LYS A 78 -21.39 -19.18 -9.50
N ILE A 79 -20.13 -19.15 -9.90
CA ILE A 79 -19.60 -18.10 -10.78
C ILE A 79 -20.33 -18.22 -12.13
N THR A 80 -20.90 -17.13 -12.59
CA THR A 80 -21.52 -17.03 -13.93
C THR A 80 -20.62 -16.29 -14.90
N THR A 81 -19.86 -15.32 -14.40
CA THR A 81 -18.97 -14.48 -15.21
C THR A 81 -17.82 -13.99 -14.35
N ASN A 82 -16.65 -13.81 -14.97
CA ASN A 82 -15.54 -13.08 -14.38
C ASN A 82 -15.07 -12.02 -15.37
N THR A 83 -14.89 -10.79 -14.90
CA THR A 83 -14.25 -9.74 -15.68
C THR A 83 -12.94 -9.36 -15.02
N ALA A 84 -11.88 -9.26 -15.81
CA ALA A 84 -10.66 -8.62 -15.35
C ALA A 84 -10.96 -7.11 -15.33
N ASN A 85 -11.11 -6.57 -14.13
CA ASN A 85 -11.48 -5.16 -13.98
C ASN A 85 -10.25 -4.27 -14.18
N PHE A 86 -9.21 -4.46 -13.37
CA PHE A 86 -8.00 -3.62 -13.41
C PHE A 86 -6.81 -4.36 -12.81
N GLY A 87 -5.60 -3.95 -13.17
CA GLY A 87 -4.42 -4.39 -12.42
C GLY A 87 -3.11 -3.85 -12.96
N ILE A 88 -2.04 -4.28 -12.29
CA ILE A 88 -0.65 -3.93 -12.59
C ILE A 88 0.09 -5.23 -12.87
N ASP A 89 0.75 -5.32 -14.00
CA ASP A 89 1.53 -6.49 -14.44
C ASP A 89 2.82 -6.11 -15.20
N LYS A 90 3.09 -4.81 -15.36
CA LYS A 90 4.35 -4.28 -15.87
C LYS A 90 4.96 -3.29 -14.87
N GLY A 91 6.30 -3.29 -14.78
CA GLY A 91 7.04 -2.29 -13.99
C GLY A 91 6.60 -2.19 -12.53
N LEU A 92 6.29 -3.34 -11.90
CA LEU A 92 5.65 -3.33 -10.59
C LEU A 92 6.70 -3.08 -9.49
N HIS A 93 6.49 -2.05 -8.69
CA HIS A 93 7.33 -1.66 -7.56
C HIS A 93 6.48 -1.47 -6.30
N TYR A 94 7.13 -1.53 -5.14
CA TYR A 94 6.50 -1.20 -3.88
C TYR A 94 7.42 -0.47 -2.90
N LYS A 95 6.81 0.24 -1.95
CA LYS A 95 7.46 0.74 -0.75
C LYS A 95 6.58 0.48 0.47
N LYS A 96 7.22 0.22 1.61
CA LYS A 96 6.55 0.05 2.89
C LYS A 96 6.39 1.42 3.54
N VAL A 97 5.17 1.90 3.69
CA VAL A 97 4.91 3.23 4.29
C VAL A 97 4.93 3.14 5.81
N THR A 98 4.28 2.12 6.36
CA THR A 98 4.28 1.82 7.80
C THR A 98 4.30 0.32 8.02
N LYS A 99 4.27 -0.17 9.27
CA LYS A 99 4.27 -1.60 9.61
C LYS A 99 3.27 -2.43 8.77
N ASN A 100 2.08 -1.89 8.54
CA ASN A 100 0.97 -2.58 7.87
C ASN A 100 0.50 -1.89 6.57
N LYS A 101 1.18 -0.83 6.12
CA LYS A 101 0.77 -0.05 4.95
C LYS A 101 1.83 -0.12 3.87
N TYR A 102 1.42 -0.47 2.66
CA TYR A 102 2.29 -0.62 1.50
C TYR A 102 1.72 0.18 0.33
N GLN A 103 2.58 0.90 -0.37
CA GLN A 103 2.25 1.46 -1.67
C GLN A 103 2.83 0.55 -2.74
N VAL A 104 2.02 0.23 -3.75
CA VAL A 104 2.37 -0.60 -4.90
C VAL A 104 1.98 0.17 -6.15
N TRP A 105 2.86 0.25 -7.14
CA TRP A 105 2.57 0.94 -8.39
C TRP A 105 3.29 0.29 -9.56
N GLY A 106 2.85 0.65 -10.76
CA GLY A 106 3.36 0.16 -12.03
C GLY A 106 2.32 0.41 -13.12
N HIS A 107 2.41 -0.34 -14.21
CA HIS A 107 1.56 -0.18 -15.39
C HIS A 107 0.69 -1.42 -15.61
N ALA A 108 -0.46 -1.21 -16.26
CA ALA A 108 -1.18 -2.34 -16.84
C ALA A 108 -0.53 -2.74 -18.17
N TRP A 109 -0.77 -3.96 -18.63
CA TRP A 109 -0.06 -4.50 -19.78
C TRP A 109 -0.27 -3.71 -21.07
N ASN A 110 -1.45 -3.09 -21.22
CA ASN A 110 -1.89 -2.33 -22.39
C ASN A 110 -1.99 -0.81 -22.14
N ASP A 111 -1.43 -0.30 -21.05
CA ASP A 111 -1.61 1.10 -20.64
C ASP A 111 -0.30 1.65 -20.09
N THR A 112 0.14 2.80 -20.59
CA THR A 112 1.35 3.50 -20.09
C THR A 112 1.07 4.29 -18.81
N THR A 113 -0.19 4.42 -18.38
CA THR A 113 -0.56 5.11 -17.16
C THR A 113 -0.10 4.34 -15.92
N THR A 114 0.67 5.01 -15.06
CA THR A 114 1.06 4.45 -13.78
C THR A 114 -0.15 4.35 -12.85
N LYS A 115 -0.50 3.13 -12.43
CA LYS A 115 -1.53 2.86 -11.43
C LYS A 115 -0.87 2.81 -10.06
N HIS A 116 -1.49 3.47 -9.09
CA HIS A 116 -1.04 3.48 -7.70
C HIS A 116 -2.07 2.84 -6.78
N TYR A 117 -1.66 1.79 -6.08
CA TYR A 117 -2.44 1.13 -5.05
C TYR A 117 -1.81 1.33 -3.68
N THR A 118 -2.66 1.57 -2.68
CA THR A 118 -2.27 1.54 -1.27
C THR A 118 -2.99 0.38 -0.59
N PHE A 119 -2.22 -0.54 -0.03
CA PHE A 119 -2.69 -1.69 0.72
C PHE A 119 -2.47 -1.46 2.21
N THR A 120 -3.53 -1.52 3.01
CA THR A 120 -3.47 -1.44 4.47
C THR A 120 -3.95 -2.75 5.08
N LEU A 121 -3.03 -3.48 5.70
CA LEU A 121 -3.27 -4.77 6.33
C LEU A 121 -3.77 -4.62 7.77
N SER A 122 -4.65 -5.52 8.20
CA SER A 122 -4.97 -5.72 9.62
C SER A 122 -3.75 -6.25 10.40
N LYS A 123 -3.77 -6.17 11.74
CA LYS A 123 -2.70 -6.65 12.65
C LYS A 123 -2.19 -8.07 12.33
N HIS A 124 -3.05 -8.97 11.87
CA HIS A 124 -2.73 -10.36 11.56
C HIS A 124 -2.72 -10.69 10.06
N ASN A 125 -2.72 -9.66 9.19
CA ASN A 125 -2.70 -9.82 7.72
C ASN A 125 -3.86 -10.69 7.17
N LYS A 126 -5.00 -10.73 7.86
CA LYS A 126 -6.22 -11.46 7.42
C LYS A 126 -7.20 -10.57 6.64
N LYS A 127 -7.08 -9.26 6.80
CA LYS A 127 -7.87 -8.25 6.07
C LYS A 127 -6.93 -7.25 5.41
N VAL A 128 -7.29 -6.79 4.22
CA VAL A 128 -6.58 -5.72 3.51
C VAL A 128 -7.57 -4.72 2.93
N LYS A 129 -7.35 -3.43 3.19
CA LYS A 129 -8.06 -2.34 2.51
C LYS A 129 -7.23 -1.89 1.32
N VAL A 130 -7.86 -1.76 0.16
CA VAL A 130 -7.18 -1.36 -1.08
C VAL A 130 -7.75 -0.04 -1.56
N TRP A 131 -6.84 0.92 -1.75
CA TRP A 131 -7.13 2.23 -2.30
C TRP A 131 -6.43 2.39 -3.63
N GLN A 132 -7.13 2.90 -4.64
CA GLN A 132 -6.50 3.34 -5.88
C GLN A 132 -6.56 4.85 -5.99
N LYS A 133 -5.43 5.47 -6.35
CA LYS A 133 -5.40 6.86 -6.79
C LYS A 133 -5.60 6.89 -8.31
N THR A 134 -6.65 7.58 -8.77
CA THR A 134 -6.92 7.84 -10.20
C THR A 134 -7.03 9.35 -10.39
N GLY A 135 -5.96 9.98 -10.90
CA GLY A 135 -5.89 11.45 -11.02
C GLY A 135 -5.98 12.16 -9.65
N HIS A 136 -6.90 13.13 -9.53
CA HIS A 136 -7.20 13.85 -8.29
C HIS A 136 -8.17 13.10 -7.36
N HIS A 137 -8.71 11.95 -7.78
CA HIS A 137 -9.70 11.20 -7.01
C HIS A 137 -9.09 9.94 -6.39
N ASN A 138 -9.37 9.72 -5.11
CA ASN A 138 -9.07 8.47 -4.41
C ASN A 138 -10.33 7.60 -4.41
N LYS A 139 -10.31 6.46 -5.11
CA LYS A 139 -11.41 5.50 -5.06
C LYS A 139 -11.08 4.40 -4.06
N TYR A 140 -11.90 4.31 -3.01
CA TYR A 140 -11.89 3.14 -2.13
C TYR A 140 -12.49 1.97 -2.90
N TRP A 141 -11.75 0.86 -2.98
CA TRP A 141 -12.26 -0.36 -3.61
C TRP A 141 -13.11 -1.11 -2.60
N ASP A 142 -12.48 -1.74 -1.62
CA ASP A 142 -13.16 -2.41 -0.51
C ASP A 142 -12.16 -2.91 0.56
N THR A 143 -12.69 -3.61 1.57
CA THR A 143 -11.97 -4.53 2.44
C THR A 143 -12.02 -5.93 1.88
N PHE A 144 -10.84 -6.50 1.64
CA PHE A 144 -10.65 -7.86 1.19
C PHE A 144 -10.14 -8.75 2.33
N TYR A 145 -10.41 -10.04 2.21
CA TYR A 145 -10.15 -11.08 3.20
C TYR A 145 -9.38 -12.22 2.55
N LYS A 146 -8.51 -12.85 3.33
CA LYS A 146 -7.80 -14.09 3.00
C LYS A 146 -8.42 -15.25 3.75
#